data_AF-A0A5C7IA44-F1
#
_entry.id   AF-A0A5C7IA44-F1
#
_cell.length_a   1.000
_cell.length_b   1.000
_cell.length_c   1.000
_cell.angle_alpha   90.00
_cell.angle_beta   90.00
_cell.angle_gamma   90.00
#
_symmetry.space_group_name_H-M   'P 1'
#
loop_
_entity.id
_entity.type
_entity.pdbx_description
1 polymer ?
#
loop_
_entity_poly.entity_id
_entity_poly.type
_entity_poly.pdbx_seq_one_letter_code
_entity_poly.pdbx_strand_id
1 'polypeptide(L)'
;MSKNSWKDLSAQPKVKYFTQVKARPPTFVAFLSRKTELSDTDLWFLTKSLMEDLDLGGIPIRIMQRTVPRKSGNSNSKNSQSTHRMVERTLSDKRITLA
;
A
#
# COMPACT_ATOMS: atom_id res chain seq x y z
N MET A 1 -19.10 -18.37 25.18
CA MET A 1 -17.66 -18.66 24.96
C MET A 1 -17.51 -19.22 23.55
N SER A 2 -17.13 -18.38 22.59
CA SER A 2 -17.15 -18.69 21.14
C SER A 2 -15.98 -19.60 20.76
N LYS A 3 -16.27 -20.79 20.23
CA LYS A 3 -15.31 -21.83 19.83
C LYS A 3 -15.10 -21.84 18.31
N ASN A 4 -14.74 -20.71 17.68
CA ASN A 4 -14.64 -20.66 16.21
C ASN A 4 -13.44 -19.86 15.65
N SER A 5 -12.38 -19.62 16.44
CA SER A 5 -11.22 -18.79 16.06
C SER A 5 -10.26 -19.38 14.99
N TRP A 6 -10.57 -20.52 14.38
CA TRP A 6 -9.63 -21.26 13.51
C TRP A 6 -9.80 -20.96 12.01
N LYS A 7 -10.77 -20.14 11.62
CA LYS A 7 -11.22 -20.09 10.22
C LYS A 7 -10.88 -18.82 9.45
N ASP A 8 -10.22 -17.84 10.04
CA ASP A 8 -9.85 -16.63 9.29
C ASP A 8 -8.39 -16.59 8.81
N LEU A 9 -7.81 -17.76 8.53
CA LEU A 9 -6.57 -17.87 7.76
C LEU A 9 -6.72 -17.21 6.37
N SER A 10 -7.95 -16.95 5.91
CA SER A 10 -8.27 -16.14 4.73
C SER A 10 -7.98 -14.65 4.87
N ALA A 11 -8.09 -14.09 6.08
CA ALA A 11 -7.76 -12.69 6.35
C ALA A 11 -6.27 -12.49 6.64
N GLN A 12 -5.57 -13.55 7.08
CA GLN A 12 -4.17 -13.43 7.50
C GLN A 12 -3.22 -13.10 6.33
N PRO A 13 -2.35 -12.09 6.48
CA PRO A 13 -1.31 -11.75 5.51
C PRO A 13 -0.36 -12.94 5.33
N LYS A 14 -0.29 -13.45 4.09
CA LYS A 14 0.63 -14.54 3.75
C LYS A 14 1.84 -13.98 3.01
N VAL A 15 3.01 -14.17 3.59
CA VAL A 15 4.30 -13.93 2.93
C VAL A 15 4.51 -14.98 1.85
N LYS A 16 4.86 -14.54 0.64
CA LYS A 16 5.26 -15.42 -0.47
C LYS A 16 6.75 -15.73 -0.42
N TYR A 17 7.56 -14.69 -0.34
CA TYR A 17 9.02 -14.78 -0.31
C TYR A 17 9.62 -13.51 0.28
N PHE A 18 10.86 -13.64 0.73
CA PHE A 18 11.71 -12.56 1.22
C PHE A 18 12.95 -12.43 0.36
N THR A 19 13.43 -11.20 0.18
CA THR A 19 14.68 -10.94 -0.54
C THR A 19 15.46 -9.84 0.13
N GLN A 20 16.78 -9.99 0.17
CA GLN A 20 17.67 -8.91 0.58
C GLN A 20 17.87 -7.95 -0.59
N VAL A 21 17.55 -6.67 -0.39
CA VAL A 21 17.65 -5.63 -1.44
C VAL A 21 18.89 -4.78 -1.27
N LYS A 22 19.38 -4.61 -0.04
CA LYS A 22 20.61 -3.86 0.25
C LYS A 22 21.47 -4.59 1.27
N ALA A 23 22.78 -4.49 1.08
CA ALA A 23 23.78 -5.13 1.95
C ALA A 23 24.01 -4.35 3.26
N ARG A 24 24.08 -3.02 3.23
CA ARG A 24 24.32 -2.17 4.41
C ARG A 24 23.44 -0.92 4.41
N PRO A 25 22.65 -0.68 5.48
CA PRO A 25 22.22 -1.68 6.47
C PRO A 25 21.43 -2.83 5.81
N PRO A 26 21.53 -4.09 6.29
CA PRO A 26 20.78 -5.22 5.74
C PRO A 26 19.28 -4.89 5.66
N THR A 27 18.78 -4.78 4.43
CA THR A 27 17.38 -4.41 4.17
C THR A 27 16.70 -5.54 3.40
N PHE A 28 15.66 -6.09 4.01
CA PHE A 28 14.85 -7.16 3.45
C PHE A 28 13.50 -6.63 3.01
N VAL A 29 12.99 -7.17 1.90
CA VAL A 29 11.64 -6.90 1.42
C VAL A 29 10.80 -8.16 1.53
N ALA A 30 9.69 -8.06 2.27
CA ALA A 30 8.64 -9.06 2.39
C ALA A 30 7.63 -8.88 1.26
N PHE A 31 7.44 -9.89 0.41
CA PHE A 31 6.38 -9.85 -0.60
C PHE A 31 5.14 -10.58 -0.10
N LEU A 32 4.06 -9.82 0.10
CA LEU A 32 2.79 -10.32 0.64
C LEU A 32 1.78 -10.60 -0.49
N SER A 33 0.96 -11.64 -0.30
CA SER A 33 -0.08 -12.01 -1.27
C SER A 33 -1.42 -11.31 -1.08
N ARG A 34 -1.69 -10.74 0.11
CA ARG A 34 -2.96 -10.09 0.48
C ARG A 34 -2.72 -8.63 0.87
N LYS A 35 -3.78 -7.82 0.79
CA LYS A 35 -3.75 -6.38 1.14
C LYS A 35 -3.55 -6.09 2.63
N THR A 36 -3.60 -7.11 3.48
CA THR A 36 -3.31 -6.98 4.90
C THR A 36 -1.80 -6.80 5.10
N GLU A 37 -1.43 -5.81 5.89
CA GLU A 37 -0.05 -5.63 6.38
C GLU A 37 0.23 -6.68 7.47
N LEU A 38 1.48 -7.12 7.60
CA LEU A 38 1.88 -7.99 8.72
C LEU A 38 1.73 -7.24 10.04
N SER A 39 1.31 -7.96 11.08
CA SER A 39 1.30 -7.40 12.42
C SER A 39 2.73 -7.14 12.91
N ASP A 40 2.89 -6.20 13.84
CA ASP A 40 4.20 -5.90 14.43
C ASP A 40 4.83 -7.14 15.10
N THR A 41 4.00 -8.01 15.68
CA THR A 41 4.44 -9.28 16.28
C THR A 41 5.04 -10.22 15.23
N ASP A 42 4.39 -10.37 14.08
CA ASP A 42 4.88 -11.20 12.99
C ASP A 42 6.19 -10.64 12.43
N LEU A 43 6.29 -9.32 12.28
CA LEU A 43 7.52 -8.65 11.85
C LEU A 43 8.66 -8.86 12.85
N TRP A 44 8.38 -8.75 14.14
CA TRP A 44 9.38 -8.98 15.18
C TRP A 44 9.87 -10.43 15.18
N PHE A 45 8.95 -11.39 15.09
CA PHE A 45 9.27 -12.80 14.98
C PHE A 45 10.14 -13.09 13.74
N LEU A 46 9.73 -12.58 12.57
CA LEU A 46 10.49 -12.72 11.33
C LEU A 46 11.88 -12.08 11.43
N THR A 47 11.98 -10.91 12.06
CA THR A 47 13.27 -10.23 12.26
C THR A 47 14.17 -11.07 13.15
N LYS A 48 13.64 -11.62 14.25
CA LYS A 48 14.40 -12.46 15.18
C LYS A 48 14.89 -13.74 14.54
N SER A 49 14.02 -14.49 13.86
CA SER A 49 14.42 -15.70 13.13
C SER A 49 15.50 -15.39 12.09
N LEU A 50 15.37 -14.29 11.34
CA LEU A 50 16.37 -13.90 10.34
C LEU A 50 17.72 -13.51 10.97
N MET A 51 17.71 -12.89 12.15
CA MET A 51 18.93 -12.57 12.89
C MET A 51 19.66 -13.84 13.35
N GLU A 52 18.90 -14.81 13.86
CA GLU A 52 19.42 -16.08 14.39
C GLU A 52 19.92 -16.99 13.26
N ASP A 53 19.16 -17.12 12.17
CA ASP A 53 19.49 -18.03 11.06
C ASP A 53 20.67 -17.56 10.21
N LEU A 54 20.90 -16.24 10.12
CA LEU A 54 21.96 -15.65 9.30
C LEU A 54 23.13 -15.11 10.13
N ASP A 55 23.15 -15.36 11.44
CA ASP A 55 24.15 -14.84 12.39
C ASP A 55 24.35 -13.32 12.30
N LEU A 56 23.29 -12.56 12.01
CA LEU A 56 23.31 -11.11 11.83
C LEU A 56 23.23 -10.34 13.16
N GLY A 57 23.84 -10.91 14.21
CA GLY A 57 23.89 -10.32 15.55
C GLY A 57 24.52 -8.94 15.55
N GLY A 58 23.88 -7.98 16.23
CA GLY A 58 24.43 -6.63 16.42
C GLY A 58 24.29 -5.67 15.22
N ILE A 59 23.69 -6.09 14.11
CA ILE A 59 23.42 -5.22 12.94
C ILE A 59 21.93 -4.88 12.88
N PRO A 60 21.53 -3.61 12.71
CA PRO A 60 20.13 -3.26 12.56
C PRO A 60 19.56 -3.82 11.25
N ILE A 61 18.61 -4.75 11.37
CA ILE A 61 17.87 -5.31 10.23
C ILE A 61 16.64 -4.44 9.93
N ARG A 62 16.44 -4.11 8.65
CA ARG A 62 15.28 -3.35 8.19
C ARG A 62 14.38 -4.27 7.36
N ILE A 63 13.10 -4.35 7.71
CA ILE A 63 12.09 -5.07 6.93
C ILE A 63 11.15 -4.05 6.29
N MET A 64 10.99 -4.14 4.98
CA MET A 64 9.99 -3.39 4.23
C MET A 64 8.94 -4.35 3.69
N GLN A 65 7.67 -3.98 3.77
CA GLN A 65 6.60 -4.79 3.22
C GLN A 65 6.21 -4.29 1.82
N ARG A 66 5.98 -5.23 0.91
CA ARG A 66 5.43 -4.94 -0.41
C ARG A 66 4.27 -5.87 -0.69
N THR A 67 3.12 -5.26 -0.95
CA THR A 67 1.95 -5.99 -1.44
C THR A 67 1.79 -5.72 -2.92
N VAL A 68 1.74 -6.78 -3.72
CA VAL A 68 1.37 -6.67 -5.13
C VAL A 68 -0.14 -6.51 -5.19
N PRO A 69 -0.68 -5.34 -5.62
CA PRO A 69 -2.11 -5.22 -5.82
C PRO A 69 -2.49 -6.19 -6.94
N ARG A 70 -3.24 -7.25 -6.62
CA ARG A 70 -3.91 -7.98 -7.68
C ARG A 70 -4.91 -7.01 -8.30
N LYS A 71 -4.73 -6.71 -9.58
CA LYS A 71 -5.76 -6.03 -10.38
C LYS A 71 -7.00 -6.93 -10.32
N SER A 72 -7.93 -6.58 -9.44
CA SER A 72 -9.28 -7.13 -9.48
C SER A 72 -9.79 -6.83 -10.88
N GLY A 73 -10.04 -7.86 -11.68
CA GLY A 73 -10.75 -7.67 -12.94
C GLY A 73 -12.09 -6.99 -12.64
N ASN A 74 -12.34 -5.89 -13.34
CA ASN A 74 -13.65 -5.29 -13.61
C ASN A 74 -14.53 -4.91 -12.39
N SER A 75 -14.34 -3.69 -11.87
CA SER A 75 -15.45 -2.92 -11.26
C SER A 75 -15.63 -1.64 -12.07
N ASN A 76 -16.56 -1.70 -13.03
CA ASN A 76 -17.02 -0.56 -13.81
C ASN A 76 -17.88 0.34 -12.88
N SER A 77 -17.26 1.24 -12.12
CA SER A 77 -17.99 2.32 -11.46
C SER A 77 -18.06 3.49 -12.43
N LYS A 78 -19.07 3.46 -13.30
CA LYS A 78 -19.64 4.68 -13.88
C LYS A 78 -19.99 5.60 -12.72
N ASN A 79 -19.32 6.75 -12.59
CA ASN A 79 -19.97 7.90 -11.99
C ASN A 79 -19.85 9.08 -12.94
N SER A 80 -20.97 9.34 -13.58
CA SER A 80 -21.33 10.57 -14.26
C SER A 80 -21.17 11.76 -13.32
N GLN A 81 -20.39 12.76 -13.73
CA GLN A 81 -20.83 14.16 -13.83
C GLN A 81 -19.65 15.02 -14.29
N SER A 82 -19.52 15.16 -15.60
CA SER A 82 -18.85 16.31 -16.21
C SER A 82 -19.80 17.50 -16.09
N THR A 83 -19.67 18.30 -15.03
CA THR A 83 -20.32 19.62 -14.98
C THR A 83 -19.38 20.63 -15.62
N HIS A 84 -19.63 20.87 -16.91
CA HIS A 84 -19.26 22.13 -17.53
C HIS A 84 -19.84 23.28 -16.69
N ARG A 85 -19.01 24.08 -16.03
CA ARG A 85 -19.32 25.48 -15.74
C ARG A 85 -18.26 26.32 -16.42
N MET A 86 -18.65 26.90 -17.55
CA MET A 86 -17.85 27.84 -18.31
C MET A 86 -17.52 29.05 -17.42
N VAL A 87 -16.25 29.47 -17.42
CA VAL A 87 -15.85 30.78 -16.92
C VAL A 87 -16.45 31.82 -17.87
N GLU A 88 -17.37 32.63 -17.35
CA GLU A 88 -17.94 33.77 -18.06
C GLU A 88 -16.83 34.78 -18.36
N ARG A 89 -16.63 35.07 -19.64
CA ARG A 89 -15.66 36.04 -20.12
C ARG A 89 -16.28 37.42 -19.90
N THR A 90 -15.79 38.16 -18.92
CA THR A 90 -16.08 39.59 -18.81
C THR A 90 -15.48 40.32 -20.02
N LEU A 91 -16.31 40.67 -20.99
CA LEU A 91 -15.96 41.61 -22.06
C LEU A 91 -16.38 43.00 -21.61
N SER A 92 -15.38 43.82 -21.31
CA SER A 92 -15.46 45.20 -20.84
C SER A 92 -16.13 46.13 -21.86
N ASP A 93 -16.90 47.09 -21.32
CA ASP A 93 -17.68 48.12 -22.00
C ASP A 93 -16.96 48.81 -23.17
N LYS A 94 -17.52 48.63 -24.37
CA LYS A 94 -17.29 49.56 -25.48
C LYS A 94 -18.14 50.80 -25.27
N ARG A 95 -17.53 51.84 -24.72
CA ARG A 95 -18.06 53.21 -24.77
C ARG A 95 -18.35 53.60 -26.21
N ILE A 96 -19.62 53.80 -26.52
CA ILE A 96 -20.07 54.63 -27.65
C ILE A 96 -21.17 55.54 -27.10
N THR A 97 -20.83 56.79 -26.85
CA THR A 97 -21.78 57.88 -26.70
C THR A 97 -21.50 58.87 -27.83
N LEU A 98 -22.48 59.05 -28.73
CA LEU A 98 -22.54 60.15 -29.69
C LEU A 98 -23.41 61.25 -29.07
N ALA A 99 -22.79 62.37 -28.72
CA ALA A 99 -23.30 63.76 -28.70
C ALA A 99 -22.27 64.64 -27.98
#